data_AF-A0A3A4ZSI3-F1
#
_entry.id   AF-A0A3A4ZSI3-F1
#
_cell.length_a   1.000
_cell.length_b   1.000
_cell.length_c   1.000
_cell.angle_alpha   90.00
_cell.angle_beta   90.00
_cell.angle_gamma   90.00
#
_symmetry.space_group_name_H-M   'P 1'
#
loop_
_entity.id
_entity.type
_entity.pdbx_description
1 polymer ?
#
loop_
_entity_poly.entity_id
_entity_poly.type
_entity_poly.pdbx_seq_one_letter_code
_entity_poly.pdbx_strand_id
1 'polypeptide(L)'
;MERADIYRVFAVAAAACLASSASARSPSESREAGRGASPVSASIRFYQRYISDLRLGRCAFEPSCSQYALDAIDESGPFMGMVLAADRLVRCHSGAGPYYATNSNGKLVDSARERSGAGRRPEIPEWLLPPPIATCGIEREASSDSGDIARKERLAEIAAFAGALSDEGDCFRAATEYRRFAFLANDGKASWWSRLMSGQCYFRRNEWRTAASEYAEAATLALDPAGRSAALWLTAAARFNEGDFDRALTELDAQAPVDRTDSTRTEFLRGLCLLALGDWSEGRALFRGLAGDAQEPAAAKAAFYLSRRAEEGPGIPRKNATLAGVLSAAIPGAGQVYAGRTRDGLRHFVFDGLLIYTVYWLFREENYTGGYLLAGFTLPFYAGNIVGARRSAEILNDRRRLECVSRWLDETSAR
;
A
#
# COMPACT_ATOMS: atom_id res chain seq x y z
N MET A 1 16.93 -20.64 41.67
CA MET A 1 16.34 -20.45 40.33
C MET A 1 17.51 -20.34 39.37
N GLU A 2 17.76 -21.37 38.56
CA GLU A 2 19.00 -21.53 37.80
C GLU A 2 19.05 -20.60 36.58
N ARG A 3 20.26 -20.30 36.07
CA ARG A 3 20.51 -19.52 34.84
C ARG A 3 19.61 -19.91 33.64
N ALA A 4 19.04 -21.12 33.65
CA ALA A 4 18.15 -21.67 32.64
C ALA A 4 16.82 -20.89 32.47
N ASP A 5 16.28 -20.25 33.51
CA ASP A 5 14.93 -19.67 33.43
C ASP A 5 14.87 -18.36 32.62
N ILE A 6 15.96 -17.58 32.60
CA ILE A 6 16.05 -16.35 31.79
C ILE A 6 16.07 -16.69 30.30
N TYR A 7 16.92 -17.64 29.90
CA TYR A 7 17.02 -18.07 28.50
C TYR A 7 15.72 -18.73 28.02
N ARG A 8 14.97 -19.41 28.89
CA ARG A 8 13.66 -19.98 28.56
C ARG A 8 12.64 -18.91 28.18
N VAL A 9 12.55 -17.80 28.91
CA VAL A 9 11.58 -16.73 28.61
C VAL A 9 11.83 -16.13 27.21
N PHE A 10 13.08 -15.76 26.91
CA PHE A 10 13.41 -15.20 25.60
C PHE A 10 13.36 -16.25 24.48
N ALA A 11 13.73 -17.50 24.74
CA ALA A 11 13.64 -18.58 23.76
C ALA A 11 12.19 -18.94 23.41
N VAL A 12 11.27 -18.96 24.38
CA VAL A 12 9.83 -19.17 24.14
C VAL A 12 9.26 -18.03 23.30
N ALA A 13 9.62 -16.78 23.61
CA ALA A 13 9.20 -15.64 22.80
C ALA A 13 9.76 -15.68 21.38
N ALA A 14 11.03 -16.06 21.21
CA ALA A 14 11.64 -16.25 19.89
C ALA A 14 10.93 -17.34 19.10
N ALA A 15 10.66 -18.51 19.71
CA ALA A 15 9.95 -19.60 19.08
C ALA A 15 8.52 -19.19 18.65
N ALA A 16 7.79 -18.48 19.51
CA ALA A 16 6.45 -17.97 19.20
C ALA A 16 6.44 -16.96 18.04
N CYS A 17 7.45 -16.07 17.97
CA CYS A 17 7.60 -15.09 16.89
C CYS A 17 8.03 -15.72 15.56
N LEU A 18 8.84 -16.79 15.61
CA LEU A 18 9.25 -17.55 14.43
C LEU A 18 8.08 -18.40 13.90
N ALA A 19 7.24 -18.95 14.78
CA ALA A 19 6.05 -19.72 14.40
C ALA A 19 4.90 -18.85 13.87
N SER A 20 4.76 -17.60 14.35
CA SER A 20 3.73 -16.68 13.86
C SER A 20 3.98 -16.26 12.40
N SER A 21 3.05 -16.61 11.51
CA SER A 21 2.91 -15.96 10.20
C SER A 21 2.11 -14.69 10.39
N ALA A 22 2.78 -13.55 10.55
CA ALA A 22 2.10 -12.25 10.62
C ALA A 22 1.56 -11.88 9.22
N SER A 23 0.45 -12.51 8.82
CA SER A 23 -0.31 -12.14 7.62
C SER A 23 -1.07 -10.86 7.93
N ALA A 24 -0.50 -9.72 7.54
CA ALA A 24 -1.15 -8.43 7.64
C ALA A 24 -2.20 -8.31 6.52
N ARG A 25 -3.49 -8.40 6.88
CA ARG A 25 -4.60 -7.97 6.03
C ARG A 25 -4.53 -6.45 5.80
N SER A 26 -5.07 -5.99 4.68
CA SER A 26 -5.04 -4.59 4.25
C SER A 26 -5.80 -3.68 5.23
N PRO A 27 -5.37 -2.41 5.42
CA PRO A 27 -5.92 -1.53 6.46
C PRO A 27 -7.26 -0.85 6.12
N SER A 28 -7.89 -1.14 4.97
CA SER A 28 -9.06 -0.37 4.52
C SER A 28 -10.41 -0.90 5.03
N GLU A 29 -10.49 -2.12 5.58
CA GLU A 29 -11.76 -2.75 5.97
C GLU A 29 -12.01 -2.83 7.48
N SER A 30 -11.03 -2.49 8.34
CA SER A 30 -11.14 -2.71 9.78
C SER A 30 -11.72 -1.56 10.59
N ARG A 31 -12.28 -0.51 9.96
CA ARG A 31 -12.90 0.61 10.72
C ARG A 31 -14.12 0.21 11.58
N GLU A 32 -14.66 -1.00 11.42
CA GLU A 32 -15.86 -1.44 12.14
C GLU A 32 -15.71 -2.70 13.01
N ALA A 33 -14.54 -3.33 13.05
CA ALA A 33 -14.34 -4.54 13.86
C ALA A 33 -13.83 -4.23 15.28
N GLY A 34 -14.75 -4.14 16.24
CA GLY A 34 -14.51 -4.45 17.66
C GLY A 34 -13.76 -3.40 18.49
N ARG A 35 -14.47 -2.39 19.00
CA ARG A 35 -14.01 -1.52 20.10
C ARG A 35 -13.95 -2.27 21.43
N GLY A 36 -13.06 -3.23 21.57
CA GLY A 36 -12.63 -3.72 22.87
C GLY A 36 -11.56 -2.78 23.41
N ALA A 37 -11.90 -1.87 24.32
CA ALA A 37 -10.91 -1.01 24.97
C ALA A 37 -9.99 -1.86 25.85
N SER A 38 -8.91 -2.39 25.26
CA SER A 38 -7.89 -3.08 26.04
C SER A 38 -7.28 -2.09 27.05
N PRO A 39 -6.91 -2.53 28.27
CA PRO A 39 -6.23 -1.66 29.23
C PRO A 39 -5.00 -0.98 28.64
N VAL A 40 -4.29 -1.67 27.74
CA VAL A 40 -3.12 -1.15 27.03
C VAL A 40 -3.50 0.02 26.12
N SER A 41 -4.56 -0.12 25.31
CA SER A 41 -5.07 0.94 24.45
C SER A 41 -5.51 2.16 25.29
N ALA A 42 -6.11 1.93 26.46
CA ALA A 42 -6.50 2.99 27.38
C ALA A 42 -5.28 3.76 27.93
N SER A 43 -4.20 3.05 28.30
CA SER A 43 -2.94 3.66 28.74
C SER A 43 -2.30 4.53 27.64
N ILE A 44 -2.35 4.10 26.38
CA ILE A 44 -1.82 4.89 25.26
C ILE A 44 -2.68 6.15 25.02
N ARG A 45 -4.01 6.04 25.09
CA ARG A 45 -4.91 7.22 24.99
C ARG A 45 -4.69 8.19 26.15
N PHE A 46 -4.44 7.70 27.36
CA PHE A 46 -4.05 8.53 28.50
C PHE A 46 -2.74 9.28 28.21
N TYR A 47 -1.72 8.58 27.70
CA TYR A 47 -0.47 9.21 27.28
C TYR A 47 -0.69 10.30 26.21
N GLN A 48 -1.51 10.02 25.17
CA GLN A 48 -1.85 10.98 24.12
C GLN A 48 -2.66 12.19 24.61
N ARG A 49 -3.40 12.04 25.71
CA ARG A 49 -4.25 13.13 26.23
C ARG A 49 -3.52 14.03 27.23
N TYR A 50 -2.62 13.47 28.03
CA TYR A 50 -2.05 14.17 29.18
C TYR A 50 -0.53 14.38 29.11
N ILE A 51 0.19 13.62 28.27
CA ILE A 51 1.65 13.61 28.25
C ILE A 51 2.24 14.03 26.90
N SER A 52 1.57 13.73 25.77
CA SER A 52 2.14 13.99 24.45
C SER A 52 2.41 15.46 24.15
N ASP A 53 1.65 16.38 24.75
CA ASP A 53 1.81 17.83 24.59
C ASP A 53 3.17 18.34 25.12
N LEU A 54 3.85 17.55 25.95
CA LEU A 54 5.18 17.86 26.49
C LEU A 54 6.34 17.47 25.55
N ARG A 55 6.08 16.83 24.39
CA ARG A 55 7.13 16.47 23.43
C ARG A 55 7.43 17.61 22.46
N LEU A 56 8.60 18.23 22.64
CA LEU A 56 9.25 19.16 21.70
C LEU A 56 9.77 18.47 20.40
N GLY A 57 9.63 17.15 20.27
CA GLY A 57 10.11 16.38 19.11
C GLY A 57 8.96 15.78 18.30
N ARG A 58 8.78 16.24 17.05
CA ARG A 58 7.80 15.66 16.12
C ARG A 58 8.29 14.26 15.72
N CYS A 59 7.46 13.24 15.89
CA CYS A 59 7.73 11.88 15.39
C CYS A 59 8.20 11.94 13.92
N ALA A 60 9.25 11.18 13.57
CA ALA A 60 9.74 11.13 12.19
C ALA A 60 8.72 10.55 11.22
N PHE A 61 7.79 9.75 11.75
CA PHE A 61 6.80 9.02 10.99
C PHE A 61 5.38 9.59 11.11
N GLU A 62 4.58 9.31 10.09
CA GLU A 62 3.14 9.55 10.04
C GLU A 62 2.41 8.25 9.63
N PRO A 63 1.41 7.76 10.40
CA PRO A 63 0.96 8.29 11.69
C PRO A 63 2.05 8.22 12.78
N SER A 64 1.91 9.02 13.83
CA SER A 64 2.86 9.07 14.94
C SER A 64 3.00 7.70 15.63
N CYS A 65 4.12 7.43 16.31
CA CYS A 65 4.34 6.13 16.97
C CYS A 65 3.24 5.76 17.98
N SER A 66 2.64 6.74 18.68
CA SER A 66 1.56 6.47 19.63
C SER A 66 0.26 6.10 18.91
N GLN A 67 -0.04 6.76 17.79
CA GLN A 67 -1.19 6.39 16.96
C GLN A 67 -0.98 5.03 16.28
N TYR A 68 0.22 4.79 15.74
CA TYR A 68 0.60 3.48 15.21
C TYR A 68 0.42 2.37 16.25
N ALA A 69 0.81 2.62 17.51
CA ALA A 69 0.66 1.65 18.57
C ALA A 69 -0.81 1.30 18.85
N LEU A 70 -1.70 2.29 18.83
CA LEU A 70 -3.15 2.06 18.93
C LEU A 70 -3.65 1.22 17.76
N ASP A 71 -3.34 1.64 16.54
CA ASP A 71 -3.82 0.93 15.36
C ASP A 71 -3.29 -0.51 15.31
N ALA A 72 -2.04 -0.75 15.71
CA ALA A 72 -1.44 -2.07 15.75
C ALA A 72 -2.09 -2.97 16.82
N ILE A 73 -2.48 -2.42 17.97
CA ILE A 73 -3.22 -3.15 19.01
C ILE A 73 -4.64 -3.46 18.54
N ASP A 74 -5.31 -2.51 17.89
CA ASP A 74 -6.67 -2.68 17.40
C ASP A 74 -6.70 -3.73 16.26
N GLU A 75 -5.68 -3.78 15.39
CA GLU A 75 -5.59 -4.73 14.27
C GLU A 75 -5.07 -6.11 14.66
N SER A 76 -4.03 -6.19 15.51
CA SER A 76 -3.29 -7.43 15.79
C SER A 76 -3.50 -7.96 17.21
N GLY A 77 -4.33 -7.29 18.01
CA GLY A 77 -4.51 -7.57 19.43
C GLY A 77 -3.39 -6.97 20.32
N PRO A 78 -3.59 -6.93 21.64
CA PRO A 78 -2.72 -6.19 22.56
C PRO A 78 -1.28 -6.70 22.60
N PHE A 79 -1.08 -8.02 22.54
CA PHE A 79 0.28 -8.59 22.60
C PHE A 79 1.08 -8.27 21.33
N MET A 80 0.59 -8.66 20.15
CA MET A 80 1.28 -8.40 18.89
C MET A 80 1.35 -6.89 18.57
N GLY A 81 0.31 -6.13 18.95
CA GLY A 81 0.32 -4.68 18.83
C GLY A 81 1.45 -4.02 19.64
N MET A 82 1.72 -4.48 20.86
CA MET A 82 2.88 -4.02 21.65
C MET A 82 4.21 -4.40 21.01
N VAL A 83 4.33 -5.62 20.47
CA VAL A 83 5.54 -6.08 19.75
C VAL A 83 5.83 -5.20 18.53
N LEU A 84 4.81 -4.91 17.71
CA LEU A 84 4.93 -4.04 16.55
C LEU A 84 5.23 -2.59 16.95
N ALA A 85 4.58 -2.09 18.00
CA ALA A 85 4.83 -0.74 18.53
C ALA A 85 6.26 -0.59 19.06
N ALA A 86 6.78 -1.60 19.76
CA ALA A 86 8.13 -1.61 20.30
C ALA A 86 9.20 -1.58 19.20
N ASP A 87 9.07 -2.42 18.18
CA ASP A 87 9.91 -2.37 16.96
C ASP A 87 9.87 -0.97 16.32
N ARG A 88 8.67 -0.41 16.17
CA ARG A 88 8.47 0.91 15.59
C ARG A 88 9.15 2.02 16.37
N LEU A 89 9.16 1.95 17.71
CA LEU A 89 9.81 2.93 18.56
C LEU A 89 11.33 2.95 18.36
N VAL A 90 11.97 1.78 18.23
CA VAL A 90 13.43 1.68 17.99
C VAL A 90 13.81 2.23 16.61
N ARG A 91 12.97 2.01 15.61
CA ARG A 91 13.12 2.54 14.24
C ARG A 91 12.78 4.02 14.11
N CYS A 92 12.07 4.61 15.08
CA CYS A 92 11.67 6.01 15.04
C CYS A 92 12.83 6.94 15.37
N HIS A 93 13.49 7.46 14.33
CA HIS A 93 14.62 8.36 14.50
C HIS A 93 14.91 9.24 13.28
N SER A 94 15.72 10.29 13.48
CA SER A 94 16.11 11.25 12.44
C SER A 94 16.78 10.60 11.23
N GLY A 95 17.67 9.62 11.44
CA GLY A 95 18.39 8.92 10.37
C GLY A 95 17.62 7.83 9.60
N ALA A 96 16.30 7.70 9.78
CA ALA A 96 15.52 6.59 9.22
C ALA A 96 15.21 6.78 7.73
N GLY A 97 15.20 8.02 7.25
CA GLY A 97 14.80 8.40 5.89
C GLY A 97 15.27 7.51 4.74
N PRO A 98 16.52 7.01 4.69
CA PRO A 98 16.99 6.19 3.56
C PRO A 98 16.22 4.87 3.32
N TYR A 99 15.47 4.37 4.31
CA TYR A 99 14.78 3.08 4.23
C TYR A 99 13.26 3.19 4.09
N TYR A 100 12.69 4.39 4.22
CA TYR A 100 11.25 4.62 4.28
C TYR A 100 10.81 5.61 3.22
N ALA A 101 9.60 5.42 2.71
CA ALA A 101 8.98 6.38 1.81
C ALA A 101 8.58 7.63 2.61
N THR A 102 8.48 8.76 1.92
CA THR A 102 8.04 10.02 2.52
C THR A 102 6.70 10.40 1.91
N ASN A 103 5.74 10.80 2.74
CA ASN A 103 4.45 11.32 2.27
C ASN A 103 4.58 12.77 1.75
N SER A 104 3.49 13.31 1.23
CA SER A 104 3.41 14.72 0.76
C SER A 104 3.77 15.76 1.84
N ASN A 105 3.59 15.42 3.12
CA ASN A 105 3.91 16.28 4.26
C ASN A 105 5.38 16.18 4.71
N GLY A 106 6.23 15.44 3.99
CA GLY A 106 7.64 15.27 4.36
C GLY A 106 7.87 14.31 5.53
N LYS A 107 6.85 13.54 5.95
CA LYS A 107 6.92 12.54 7.02
C LYS A 107 7.18 11.16 6.46
N LEU A 108 7.94 10.35 7.21
CA LEU A 108 8.21 8.97 6.83
C LEU A 108 6.95 8.12 6.99
N VAL A 109 6.73 7.17 6.10
CA VAL A 109 5.62 6.22 6.14
C VAL A 109 6.17 4.84 6.47
N ASP A 110 5.50 4.07 7.35
CA ASP A 110 5.95 2.69 7.60
C ASP A 110 5.62 1.80 6.39
N SER A 111 6.65 1.44 5.64
CA SER A 111 6.58 0.38 4.62
C SER A 111 6.16 -0.98 5.20
N ALA A 112 6.15 -1.12 6.52
CA ALA A 112 5.56 -2.28 7.16
C ALA A 112 4.07 -2.43 6.80
N ARG A 113 3.32 -1.32 6.70
CA ARG A 113 1.91 -1.31 6.25
C ARG A 113 1.76 -1.22 4.74
N GLU A 114 2.67 -0.56 4.05
CA GLU A 114 2.68 -0.48 2.59
C GLU A 114 3.63 -1.54 2.01
N ARG A 115 3.09 -2.64 1.46
CA ARG A 115 3.81 -3.84 0.97
C ARG A 115 5.05 -3.54 0.09
N SER A 116 5.15 -2.35 -0.48
CA SER A 116 6.08 -2.01 -1.56
C SER A 116 7.23 -1.07 -1.16
N GLY A 117 7.25 -0.52 0.07
CA GLY A 117 8.34 0.33 0.57
C GLY A 117 8.76 1.51 -0.34
N ALA A 118 9.96 2.06 -0.10
CA ALA A 118 10.55 3.21 -0.82
C ALA A 118 11.22 2.83 -2.16
N GLY A 119 10.65 1.87 -2.89
CA GLY A 119 11.18 1.36 -4.15
C GLY A 119 10.40 1.86 -5.37
N ARG A 120 11.00 1.74 -6.56
CA ARG A 120 10.31 1.98 -7.83
C ARG A 120 9.26 0.89 -8.03
N ARG A 121 8.04 1.28 -8.40
CA ARG A 121 6.92 0.38 -8.66
C ARG A 121 6.64 0.32 -10.16
N PRO A 122 6.07 -0.79 -10.66
CA PRO A 122 5.53 -0.81 -12.01
C PRO A 122 4.36 0.17 -12.08
N GLU A 123 4.34 0.99 -13.12
CA GLU A 123 3.23 1.88 -13.45
C GLU A 123 2.61 1.38 -14.76
N ILE A 124 1.30 1.58 -14.90
CA ILE A 124 0.59 1.19 -16.12
C ILE A 124 1.09 2.04 -17.29
N PRO A 125 1.45 1.41 -18.42
CA PRO A 125 1.87 2.15 -19.59
C PRO A 125 0.69 2.90 -20.22
N GLU A 126 0.96 4.10 -20.74
CA GLU A 126 -0.07 4.99 -21.31
C GLU A 126 -0.88 4.33 -22.44
N TRP A 127 -0.23 3.51 -23.27
CA TRP A 127 -0.91 2.79 -24.36
C TRP A 127 -1.96 1.78 -23.89
N LEU A 128 -1.90 1.34 -22.63
CA LEU A 128 -2.89 0.44 -22.05
C LEU A 128 -4.11 1.19 -21.50
N LEU A 129 -3.99 2.50 -21.25
CA LEU A 129 -5.09 3.31 -20.74
C LEU A 129 -6.18 3.48 -21.82
N PRO A 130 -7.47 3.42 -21.47
CA PRO A 130 -8.53 3.75 -22.40
C PRO A 130 -8.44 5.24 -22.81
N PRO A 131 -8.88 5.59 -24.02
CA PRO A 131 -8.89 6.98 -24.45
C PRO A 131 -9.79 7.82 -23.53
N PRO A 132 -9.42 9.07 -23.23
CA PRO A 132 -10.20 9.92 -22.36
C PRO A 132 -11.58 10.23 -22.97
N ILE A 133 -12.63 10.13 -22.16
CA ILE A 133 -13.99 10.49 -22.56
C ILE A 133 -14.13 12.01 -22.45
N ALA A 134 -13.71 12.71 -23.51
CA ALA A 134 -13.57 14.17 -23.48
C ALA A 134 -14.89 14.93 -23.26
N THR A 135 -16.06 14.34 -23.53
CA THR A 135 -17.35 15.02 -23.40
C THR A 135 -18.47 14.11 -22.89
N CYS A 136 -19.32 14.65 -22.01
CA CYS A 136 -20.55 13.99 -21.56
C CYS A 136 -21.60 13.84 -22.67
N GLY A 137 -21.66 14.81 -23.60
CA GLY A 137 -22.57 14.81 -24.75
C GLY A 137 -23.93 15.49 -24.51
N ILE A 138 -24.34 15.73 -23.27
CA ILE A 138 -25.61 16.41 -22.92
C ILE A 138 -25.65 17.85 -23.48
N GLU A 139 -24.51 18.52 -23.50
CA GLU A 139 -24.36 19.89 -24.02
C GLU A 139 -24.56 19.98 -25.54
N ARG A 140 -24.48 18.85 -26.25
CA ARG A 140 -24.52 18.79 -27.73
C ARG A 140 -25.85 18.28 -28.29
N GLU A 141 -26.80 17.93 -27.43
CA GLU A 141 -28.13 17.47 -27.87
C GLU A 141 -28.97 18.65 -28.39
N ALA A 142 -29.39 18.56 -29.65
CA ALA A 142 -30.16 19.62 -30.31
C ALA A 142 -31.48 19.88 -29.58
N SER A 143 -31.76 21.15 -29.30
CA SER A 143 -33.01 21.59 -28.69
C SER A 143 -33.53 22.84 -29.39
N SER A 144 -34.83 22.89 -29.61
CA SER A 144 -35.51 24.05 -30.18
C SER A 144 -36.03 25.02 -29.11
N ASP A 145 -35.92 24.66 -27.82
CA ASP A 145 -36.35 25.50 -26.71
C ASP A 145 -35.22 26.44 -26.25
N SER A 146 -35.47 27.75 -26.30
CA SER A 146 -34.51 28.79 -25.90
C SER A 146 -34.05 28.67 -24.44
N GLY A 147 -34.92 28.19 -23.54
CA GLY A 147 -34.56 28.00 -22.13
C GLY A 147 -33.57 26.86 -21.93
N ASP A 148 -33.74 25.77 -22.68
CA ASP A 148 -32.85 24.61 -22.68
C ASP A 148 -31.50 24.92 -23.35
N ILE A 149 -31.49 25.75 -24.41
CA ILE A 149 -30.24 26.24 -25.04
C ILE A 149 -29.37 27.00 -24.03
N ALA A 150 -29.94 28.00 -23.35
CA ALA A 150 -29.19 28.80 -22.37
C ALA A 150 -28.71 27.96 -21.17
N ARG A 151 -29.48 26.94 -20.78
CA ARG A 151 -29.06 25.97 -19.76
C ARG A 151 -27.87 25.14 -20.23
N LYS A 152 -27.91 24.61 -21.46
CA LYS A 152 -26.83 23.79 -22.06
C LYS A 152 -25.54 24.58 -22.26
N GLU A 153 -25.62 25.84 -22.70
CA GLU A 153 -24.45 26.73 -22.79
C GLU A 153 -23.78 26.92 -21.44
N ARG A 154 -24.56 27.20 -20.38
CA ARG A 154 -24.03 27.33 -19.02
C ARG A 154 -23.38 26.03 -18.53
N LEU A 155 -23.95 24.88 -18.85
CA LEU A 155 -23.36 23.58 -18.49
C LEU A 155 -22.03 23.37 -19.22
N ALA A 156 -21.95 23.73 -20.50
CA ALA A 156 -20.71 23.66 -21.28
C ALA A 156 -19.62 24.58 -20.74
N GLU A 157 -19.96 25.79 -20.30
CA GLU A 157 -19.01 26.69 -19.64
C GLU A 157 -18.44 26.07 -18.35
N ILE A 158 -19.28 25.44 -17.53
CA ILE A 158 -18.85 24.81 -16.28
C ILE A 158 -17.95 23.61 -16.59
N ALA A 159 -18.32 22.76 -17.55
CA ALA A 159 -17.51 21.60 -17.94
C ALA A 159 -16.15 22.03 -18.54
N ALA A 160 -16.14 23.07 -19.38
CA ALA A 160 -14.91 23.64 -19.94
C ALA A 160 -14.01 24.24 -18.84
N PHE A 161 -14.59 24.96 -17.89
CA PHE A 161 -13.84 25.53 -16.75
C PHE A 161 -13.26 24.43 -15.85
N ALA A 162 -14.04 23.37 -15.57
CA ALA A 162 -13.54 22.20 -14.84
C ALA A 162 -12.39 21.49 -15.57
N GLY A 163 -12.46 21.41 -16.91
CA GLY A 163 -11.39 20.94 -17.77
C GLY A 163 -10.12 21.79 -17.66
N ALA A 164 -10.26 23.11 -17.74
CA ALA A 164 -9.14 24.04 -17.59
C ALA A 164 -8.44 23.90 -16.22
N LEU A 165 -9.20 23.83 -15.13
CA LEU A 165 -8.65 23.60 -13.78
C LEU A 165 -7.92 22.25 -13.68
N SER A 166 -8.44 21.22 -14.35
CA SER A 166 -7.82 19.90 -14.40
C SER A 166 -6.48 19.92 -15.14
N ASP A 167 -6.38 20.69 -16.23
CA ASP A 167 -5.14 20.86 -17.00
C ASP A 167 -4.11 21.74 -16.27
N GLU A 168 -4.56 22.69 -15.45
CA GLU A 168 -3.72 23.42 -14.48
C GLU A 168 -3.24 22.52 -13.31
N GLY A 169 -3.89 21.36 -13.11
CA GLY A 169 -3.58 20.41 -12.05
C GLY A 169 -4.23 20.71 -10.70
N ASP A 170 -5.20 21.63 -10.64
CA ASP A 170 -6.02 21.92 -9.45
C ASP A 170 -7.21 20.95 -9.38
N CYS A 171 -6.91 19.67 -9.10
CA CYS A 171 -7.91 18.60 -9.12
C CYS A 171 -9.01 18.76 -8.08
N PHE A 172 -8.72 19.39 -6.94
CA PHE A 172 -9.72 19.62 -5.91
C PHE A 172 -10.82 20.58 -6.42
N ARG A 173 -10.43 21.69 -7.04
CA ARG A 173 -11.39 22.64 -7.62
C ARG A 173 -12.05 22.07 -8.87
N ALA A 174 -11.30 21.39 -9.74
CA ALA A 174 -11.86 20.72 -10.90
C ALA A 174 -12.96 19.72 -10.51
N ALA A 175 -12.70 18.85 -9.52
CA ALA A 175 -13.68 17.91 -8.99
C ALA A 175 -14.93 18.61 -8.44
N THR A 176 -14.77 19.77 -7.81
CA THR A 176 -15.88 20.58 -7.31
C THR A 176 -16.76 21.11 -8.45
N GLU A 177 -16.15 21.63 -9.52
CA GLU A 177 -16.89 22.12 -10.69
C GLU A 177 -17.53 20.97 -11.49
N TYR A 178 -16.90 19.80 -11.59
CA TYR A 178 -17.54 18.60 -12.13
C TYR A 178 -18.77 18.17 -11.32
N ARG A 179 -18.69 18.18 -9.98
CA ARG A 179 -19.85 17.89 -9.12
C ARG A 179 -20.97 18.92 -9.29
N ARG A 180 -20.61 20.19 -9.46
CA ARG A 180 -21.56 21.27 -9.75
C ARG A 180 -22.23 21.06 -11.12
N PHE A 181 -21.48 20.67 -12.14
CA PHE A 181 -22.02 20.30 -13.45
C PHE A 181 -23.03 19.15 -13.33
N ALA A 182 -22.66 18.05 -12.66
CA ALA A 182 -23.55 16.92 -12.43
C ALA A 182 -24.86 17.33 -11.74
N PHE A 183 -24.76 18.16 -10.69
CA PHE A 183 -25.91 18.67 -9.95
C PHE A 183 -26.85 19.51 -10.83
N LEU A 184 -26.31 20.44 -11.62
CA LEU A 184 -27.12 21.33 -12.48
C LEU A 184 -27.69 20.62 -13.70
N ALA A 185 -26.98 19.61 -14.23
CA ALA A 185 -27.49 18.75 -15.30
C ALA A 185 -28.65 17.88 -14.78
N ASN A 186 -28.56 17.43 -13.52
CA ASN A 186 -29.52 16.51 -12.88
C ASN A 186 -29.78 15.27 -13.75
N ASP A 187 -28.69 14.70 -14.25
CA ASP A 187 -28.69 13.58 -15.18
C ASP A 187 -27.67 12.50 -14.76
N GLY A 188 -28.01 11.24 -14.99
CA GLY A 188 -27.17 10.10 -14.62
C GLY A 188 -25.86 10.05 -15.41
N LYS A 189 -25.91 10.39 -16.71
CA LYS A 189 -24.74 10.45 -17.60
C LYS A 189 -23.82 11.59 -17.19
N ALA A 190 -24.39 12.72 -16.79
CA ALA A 190 -23.62 13.85 -16.23
C ALA A 190 -22.89 13.44 -14.94
N SER A 191 -23.59 12.72 -14.04
CA SER A 191 -23.04 12.27 -12.77
C SER A 191 -21.91 11.26 -12.97
N TRP A 192 -22.13 10.25 -13.84
CA TRP A 192 -21.11 9.28 -14.23
C TRP A 192 -19.88 9.93 -14.85
N TRP A 193 -20.08 10.79 -15.86
CA TRP A 193 -18.98 11.46 -16.57
C TRP A 193 -18.18 12.37 -15.64
N SER A 194 -18.85 13.12 -14.76
CA SER A 194 -18.22 14.00 -13.79
C SER A 194 -17.30 13.25 -12.83
N ARG A 195 -17.71 12.06 -12.37
CA ARG A 195 -16.89 11.19 -11.52
C ARG A 195 -15.68 10.64 -12.28
N LEU A 196 -15.84 10.22 -13.54
CA LEU A 196 -14.72 9.79 -14.38
C LEU A 196 -13.70 10.91 -14.58
N MET A 197 -14.14 12.13 -14.91
CA MET A 197 -13.22 13.25 -15.15
C MET A 197 -12.52 13.75 -13.88
N SER A 198 -13.22 13.75 -12.75
CA SER A 198 -12.63 13.98 -11.43
C SER A 198 -11.53 12.95 -11.15
N GLY A 199 -11.83 11.65 -11.32
CA GLY A 199 -10.86 10.56 -11.16
C GLY A 199 -9.65 10.70 -12.10
N GLN A 200 -9.87 11.09 -13.36
CA GLN A 200 -8.81 11.30 -14.34
C GLN A 200 -7.84 12.41 -13.94
N CYS A 201 -8.34 13.50 -13.34
CA CYS A 201 -7.48 14.55 -12.83
C CYS A 201 -6.53 13.99 -11.75
N TYR A 202 -7.10 13.33 -10.73
CA TYR A 202 -6.31 12.75 -9.65
C TYR A 202 -5.34 11.67 -10.15
N PHE A 203 -5.73 10.88 -11.14
CA PHE A 203 -4.87 9.89 -11.77
C PHE A 203 -3.64 10.54 -12.43
N ARG A 204 -3.82 11.61 -13.22
CA ARG A 204 -2.69 12.37 -13.82
C ARG A 204 -1.75 13.00 -12.78
N ARG A 205 -2.21 13.17 -11.55
CA ARG A 205 -1.44 13.75 -10.43
C ARG A 205 -0.82 12.70 -9.51
N ASN A 206 -0.89 11.42 -9.88
CA ASN A 206 -0.42 10.29 -9.08
C ASN A 206 -1.15 10.15 -7.73
N GLU A 207 -2.34 10.74 -7.59
CA GLU A 207 -3.21 10.59 -6.42
C GLU A 207 -4.10 9.36 -6.57
N TRP A 208 -3.44 8.21 -6.70
CA TRP A 208 -4.04 6.93 -7.10
C TRP A 208 -5.23 6.50 -6.24
N ARG A 209 -5.12 6.66 -4.92
CA ARG A 209 -6.18 6.27 -3.98
C ARG A 209 -7.46 7.09 -4.18
N THR A 210 -7.32 8.41 -4.35
CA THR A 210 -8.45 9.32 -4.60
C THR A 210 -9.05 9.03 -5.97
N ALA A 211 -8.22 8.83 -6.99
CA ALA A 211 -8.65 8.44 -8.33
C ALA A 211 -9.47 7.14 -8.31
N ALA A 212 -8.95 6.10 -7.64
CA ALA A 212 -9.66 4.82 -7.49
C ALA A 212 -11.03 4.99 -6.80
N SER A 213 -11.14 5.87 -5.80
CA SER A 213 -12.41 6.15 -5.14
C SER A 213 -13.42 6.83 -6.08
N GLU A 214 -12.98 7.81 -6.87
CA GLU A 214 -13.85 8.51 -7.83
C GLU A 214 -14.29 7.58 -8.97
N TYR A 215 -13.40 6.72 -9.46
CA TYR A 215 -13.74 5.72 -10.48
C TYR A 215 -14.67 4.62 -9.96
N ALA A 216 -14.48 4.16 -8.72
CA ALA A 216 -15.38 3.20 -8.10
C ALA A 216 -16.79 3.77 -7.95
N GLU A 217 -16.90 5.06 -7.63
CA GLU A 217 -18.19 5.76 -7.59
C GLU A 217 -18.77 5.98 -9.00
N ALA A 218 -17.93 6.24 -10.01
CA ALA A 218 -18.41 6.26 -11.39
C ALA A 218 -19.00 4.90 -11.79
N ALA A 219 -18.39 3.78 -11.39
CA ALA A 219 -18.90 2.45 -11.70
C ALA A 219 -20.31 2.18 -11.13
N THR A 220 -20.67 2.78 -9.99
CA THR A 220 -22.03 2.65 -9.42
C THR A 220 -23.05 3.52 -10.13
N LEU A 221 -22.61 4.61 -10.76
CA LEU A 221 -23.44 5.55 -11.51
C LEU A 221 -23.55 5.20 -13.01
N ALA A 222 -22.83 4.18 -13.47
CA ALA A 222 -22.78 3.80 -14.87
C ALA A 222 -24.16 3.39 -15.41
N LEU A 223 -24.50 3.90 -16.60
CA LEU A 223 -25.80 3.71 -17.24
C LEU A 223 -25.87 2.42 -18.07
N ASP A 224 -24.73 1.87 -18.44
CA ASP A 224 -24.61 0.69 -19.28
C ASP A 224 -23.46 -0.23 -18.80
N PRO A 225 -23.48 -1.53 -19.16
CA PRO A 225 -22.43 -2.46 -18.75
C PRO A 225 -21.02 -2.07 -19.19
N ALA A 226 -20.85 -1.45 -20.37
CA ALA A 226 -19.53 -1.05 -20.87
C ALA A 226 -18.97 0.14 -20.09
N GLY A 227 -19.80 1.14 -19.79
CA GLY A 227 -19.44 2.26 -18.92
C GLY A 227 -19.09 1.81 -17.50
N ARG A 228 -19.77 0.77 -16.99
CA ARG A 228 -19.44 0.15 -15.69
C ARG A 228 -18.10 -0.57 -15.73
N SER A 229 -17.88 -1.40 -16.76
CA SER A 229 -16.62 -2.12 -16.97
C SER A 229 -15.43 -1.18 -17.07
N ALA A 230 -15.53 -0.13 -17.90
CA ALA A 230 -14.48 0.88 -18.05
C ALA A 230 -14.13 1.60 -16.74
N ALA A 231 -15.14 1.95 -15.92
CA ALA A 231 -14.92 2.58 -14.62
C ALA A 231 -14.27 1.63 -13.60
N LEU A 232 -14.67 0.35 -13.59
CA LEU A 232 -14.03 -0.67 -12.75
C LEU A 232 -12.60 -0.97 -13.20
N TRP A 233 -12.35 -1.01 -14.50
CA TRP A 233 -11.01 -1.12 -15.06
C TRP A 233 -10.11 0.04 -14.62
N LEU A 234 -10.60 1.28 -14.71
CA LEU A 234 -9.88 2.47 -14.23
C LEU A 234 -9.63 2.44 -12.72
N THR A 235 -10.57 1.88 -11.95
CA THR A 235 -10.40 1.65 -10.51
C THR A 235 -9.25 0.68 -10.23
N ALA A 236 -9.25 -0.47 -10.91
CA ALA A 236 -8.19 -1.47 -10.81
C ALA A 236 -6.83 -0.90 -11.27
N ALA A 237 -6.84 -0.10 -12.34
CA ALA A 237 -5.65 0.56 -12.86
C ALA A 237 -5.05 1.55 -11.84
N ALA A 238 -5.88 2.38 -11.22
CA ALA A 238 -5.46 3.27 -10.16
C ALA A 238 -4.89 2.49 -8.95
N ARG A 239 -5.52 1.40 -8.53
CA ARG A 239 -5.02 0.55 -7.43
C ARG A 239 -3.70 -0.14 -7.77
N PHE A 240 -3.51 -0.54 -9.02
CA PHE A 240 -2.23 -1.09 -9.47
C PHE A 240 -1.11 -0.05 -9.33
N ASN A 241 -1.33 1.19 -9.80
CA ASN A 241 -0.35 2.27 -9.65
C ASN A 241 -0.12 2.64 -8.17
N GLU A 242 -1.16 2.53 -7.32
CA GLU A 242 -1.01 2.65 -5.86
C GLU A 242 -0.09 1.55 -5.29
N GLY A 243 -0.02 0.38 -5.93
CA GLY A 243 0.70 -0.81 -5.48
C GLY A 243 -0.16 -1.81 -4.72
N ASP A 244 -1.49 -1.64 -4.72
CA ASP A 244 -2.45 -2.57 -4.15
C ASP A 244 -2.89 -3.61 -5.20
N PHE A 245 -1.92 -4.43 -5.61
CA PHE A 245 -2.07 -5.41 -6.70
C PHE A 245 -3.11 -6.49 -6.40
N ASP A 246 -3.30 -6.83 -5.13
CA ASP A 246 -4.24 -7.85 -4.66
C ASP A 246 -5.69 -7.41 -4.86
N ARG A 247 -6.01 -6.18 -4.47
CA ARG A 247 -7.34 -5.59 -4.70
C ARG A 247 -7.57 -5.26 -6.16
N ALA A 248 -6.55 -4.84 -6.89
CA ALA A 248 -6.64 -4.63 -8.33
C ALA A 248 -6.99 -5.96 -9.03
N LEU A 249 -6.29 -7.04 -8.70
CA LEU A 249 -6.56 -8.39 -9.24
C LEU A 249 -7.98 -8.86 -8.90
N THR A 250 -8.39 -8.72 -7.64
CA THR A 250 -9.74 -9.09 -7.19
C THR A 250 -10.84 -8.34 -7.95
N GLU A 251 -10.65 -7.04 -8.22
CA GLU A 251 -11.62 -6.28 -9.01
C GLU A 251 -11.65 -6.68 -10.48
N LEU A 252 -10.52 -7.07 -11.06
CA LEU A 252 -10.45 -7.55 -12.43
C LEU A 252 -11.12 -8.93 -12.57
N ASP A 253 -10.90 -9.83 -11.61
CA ASP A 253 -11.51 -11.16 -11.58
C ASP A 253 -13.03 -11.12 -11.39
N ALA A 254 -13.55 -10.07 -10.75
CA ALA A 254 -14.98 -9.85 -10.55
C ALA A 254 -15.70 -9.31 -11.80
N GLN A 255 -14.97 -8.88 -12.84
CA GLN A 255 -15.55 -8.30 -14.04
C GLN A 255 -15.91 -9.39 -15.07
N ALA A 256 -17.15 -9.34 -15.55
CA ALA A 256 -17.54 -10.10 -16.74
C ALA A 256 -17.10 -9.32 -17.99
N PRO A 257 -16.42 -9.95 -18.97
CA PRO A 257 -15.95 -9.25 -20.16
C PRO A 257 -17.14 -8.70 -20.97
N VAL A 258 -17.12 -7.39 -21.27
CA VAL A 258 -18.19 -6.71 -22.01
C VAL A 258 -17.94 -6.69 -23.52
N ASP A 259 -16.68 -6.55 -23.94
CA ASP A 259 -16.24 -6.63 -25.33
C ASP A 259 -14.84 -7.29 -25.42
N ARG A 260 -14.45 -7.80 -26.59
CA ARG A 260 -13.17 -8.50 -26.80
C ARG A 260 -11.95 -7.60 -26.57
N THR A 261 -12.00 -6.32 -26.96
CA THR A 261 -10.91 -5.36 -26.70
C THR A 261 -10.76 -5.04 -25.21
N ASP A 262 -11.90 -4.94 -24.51
CA ASP A 262 -11.95 -4.78 -23.05
C ASP A 262 -11.39 -6.02 -22.34
N SER A 263 -11.62 -7.20 -22.92
CA SER A 263 -11.00 -8.47 -22.49
C SER A 263 -9.48 -8.41 -22.56
N THR A 264 -8.88 -7.94 -23.67
CA THR A 264 -7.41 -7.88 -23.82
C THR A 264 -6.77 -6.95 -22.79
N ARG A 265 -7.31 -5.74 -22.58
CA ARG A 265 -6.76 -4.79 -21.59
C ARG A 265 -6.89 -5.30 -20.15
N THR A 266 -8.04 -5.90 -19.84
CA THR A 266 -8.33 -6.50 -18.52
C THR A 266 -7.37 -7.65 -18.25
N GLU A 267 -7.22 -8.57 -19.20
CA GLU A 267 -6.28 -9.68 -19.09
C GLU A 267 -4.84 -9.18 -18.98
N PHE A 268 -4.43 -8.19 -19.77
CA PHE A 268 -3.08 -7.64 -19.69
C PHE A 268 -2.78 -7.08 -18.31
N LEU A 269 -3.68 -6.26 -17.75
CA LEU A 269 -3.54 -5.71 -16.41
C LEU A 269 -3.56 -6.80 -15.33
N ARG A 270 -4.39 -7.83 -15.49
CA ARG A 270 -4.42 -9.03 -14.63
C ARG A 270 -3.06 -9.73 -14.63
N GLY A 271 -2.47 -9.92 -15.81
CA GLY A 271 -1.10 -10.44 -15.96
C GLY A 271 -0.05 -9.59 -15.24
N LEU A 272 -0.15 -8.27 -15.34
CA LEU A 272 0.75 -7.36 -14.61
C LEU A 272 0.59 -7.49 -13.09
N CYS A 273 -0.64 -7.60 -12.58
CA CYS A 273 -0.91 -7.83 -11.16
C CYS A 273 -0.25 -9.13 -10.68
N LEU A 274 -0.40 -10.22 -11.44
CA LEU A 274 0.22 -11.52 -11.12
C LEU A 274 1.75 -11.44 -11.07
N LEU A 275 2.39 -10.79 -12.05
CA LEU A 275 3.84 -10.57 -12.01
C LEU A 275 4.27 -9.70 -10.81
N ALA A 276 3.49 -8.65 -10.50
CA ALA A 276 3.76 -7.76 -9.37
C ALA A 276 3.58 -8.43 -8.00
N LEU A 277 2.68 -9.41 -7.89
CA LEU A 277 2.51 -10.28 -6.71
C LEU A 277 3.59 -11.37 -6.63
N GLY A 278 4.17 -11.75 -7.78
CA GLY A 278 5.22 -12.76 -7.90
C GLY A 278 4.71 -14.14 -8.30
N ASP A 279 3.49 -14.22 -8.81
CA ASP A 279 2.85 -15.41 -9.37
C ASP A 279 3.31 -15.62 -10.83
N TRP A 280 4.61 -15.85 -10.98
CA TRP A 280 5.30 -15.90 -12.28
C TRP A 280 4.70 -16.90 -13.26
N SER A 281 4.24 -18.05 -12.77
CA SER A 281 3.68 -19.12 -13.61
C SER A 281 2.35 -18.72 -14.24
N GLU A 282 1.44 -18.16 -13.45
CA GLU A 282 0.12 -17.75 -13.91
C GLU A 282 0.22 -16.50 -14.79
N GLY A 283 1.01 -15.50 -14.36
CA GLY A 283 1.27 -14.31 -15.17
C GLY A 283 1.88 -14.65 -16.53
N ARG A 284 2.85 -15.58 -16.57
CA ARG A 284 3.43 -16.07 -17.84
C ARG A 284 2.41 -16.80 -18.71
N ALA A 285 1.59 -17.66 -18.13
CA ALA A 285 0.57 -18.40 -18.88
C ALA A 285 -0.43 -17.43 -19.54
N LEU A 286 -0.87 -16.42 -18.79
CA LEU A 286 -1.75 -15.37 -19.29
C LEU A 286 -1.10 -14.59 -20.44
N PHE A 287 0.13 -14.09 -20.24
CA PHE A 287 0.82 -13.33 -21.30
C PHE A 287 1.13 -14.17 -22.54
N ARG A 288 1.35 -15.49 -22.41
CA ARG A 288 1.46 -16.38 -23.56
C ARG A 288 0.16 -16.50 -24.34
N GLY A 289 -0.98 -16.54 -23.66
CA GLY A 289 -2.29 -16.49 -24.28
C GLY A 289 -2.47 -15.22 -25.10
N LEU A 290 -2.23 -14.06 -24.47
CA LEU A 290 -2.33 -12.75 -25.12
C LEU A 290 -1.34 -12.56 -26.28
N ALA A 291 -0.13 -13.10 -26.19
CA ALA A 291 0.86 -13.04 -27.27
C ALA A 291 0.44 -13.82 -28.52
N GLY A 292 -0.45 -14.80 -28.37
CA GLY A 292 -1.02 -15.56 -29.49
C GLY A 292 -2.16 -14.83 -30.20
N ASP A 293 -2.70 -13.77 -29.59
CA ASP A 293 -3.76 -12.95 -30.17
C ASP A 293 -3.17 -11.79 -31.01
N ALA A 294 -3.69 -11.62 -32.23
CA ALA A 294 -3.18 -10.67 -33.21
C ALA A 294 -3.93 -9.32 -33.23
N GLN A 295 -4.97 -9.16 -32.40
CA GLN A 295 -5.88 -8.01 -32.47
C GLN A 295 -5.21 -6.66 -32.14
N GLU A 296 -4.30 -6.65 -31.16
CA GLU A 296 -3.54 -5.47 -30.71
C GLU A 296 -2.03 -5.75 -30.79
N PRO A 297 -1.36 -5.40 -31.91
CA PRO A 297 0.03 -5.77 -32.15
C PRO A 297 1.01 -5.26 -31.09
N ALA A 298 0.72 -4.10 -30.48
CA ALA A 298 1.52 -3.54 -29.39
C ALA A 298 1.37 -4.39 -28.11
N ALA A 299 0.14 -4.68 -27.70
CA ALA A 299 -0.15 -5.53 -26.54
C ALA A 299 0.41 -6.95 -26.72
N ALA A 300 0.29 -7.53 -27.92
CA ALA A 300 0.79 -8.87 -28.22
C ALA A 300 2.33 -8.95 -28.13
N LYS A 301 3.05 -7.93 -28.65
CA LYS A 301 4.52 -7.82 -28.52
C LYS A 301 4.94 -7.66 -27.07
N ALA A 302 4.28 -6.78 -26.32
CA ALA A 302 4.55 -6.56 -24.91
C ALA A 302 4.27 -7.83 -24.09
N ALA A 303 3.17 -8.52 -24.36
CA ALA A 303 2.82 -9.78 -23.72
C ALA A 303 3.85 -10.88 -24.03
N PHE A 304 4.29 -11.00 -25.29
CA PHE A 304 5.35 -11.94 -25.66
C PHE A 304 6.63 -11.66 -24.87
N TYR A 305 7.05 -10.40 -24.81
CA TYR A 305 8.23 -9.98 -24.08
C TYR A 305 8.13 -10.29 -22.57
N LEU A 306 7.03 -9.89 -21.94
CA LEU A 306 6.78 -10.13 -20.52
C LEU A 306 6.70 -11.63 -20.21
N SER A 307 6.12 -12.43 -21.11
CA SER A 307 6.06 -13.89 -20.95
C SER A 307 7.45 -14.54 -20.92
N ARG A 308 8.40 -14.01 -21.71
CA ARG A 308 9.80 -14.47 -21.71
C ARG A 308 10.53 -14.01 -20.46
N ARG A 309 10.38 -12.76 -20.06
CA ARG A 309 10.99 -12.22 -18.84
C ARG A 309 10.48 -12.89 -17.57
N ALA A 310 9.20 -13.24 -17.52
CA ALA A 310 8.61 -13.97 -16.40
C ALA A 310 9.28 -15.34 -16.15
N GLU A 311 9.96 -15.93 -17.13
CA GLU A 311 10.78 -17.15 -16.94
C GLU A 311 11.99 -16.91 -16.04
N GLU A 312 12.54 -15.68 -16.06
CA GLU A 312 13.68 -15.25 -15.24
C GLU A 312 13.24 -14.84 -13.82
N GLY A 313 11.94 -14.59 -13.60
CA GLY A 313 11.36 -14.10 -12.34
C GLY A 313 11.70 -14.95 -11.11
N PRO A 314 11.57 -16.29 -11.14
CA PRO A 314 11.97 -17.16 -10.03
C PRO A 314 13.46 -17.07 -9.66
N GLY A 315 14.32 -16.63 -10.59
CA GLY A 315 15.76 -16.45 -10.39
C GLY A 315 16.15 -15.14 -9.69
N ILE A 316 15.20 -14.24 -9.44
CA ILE A 316 15.48 -12.96 -8.76
C ILE A 316 16.03 -13.24 -7.35
N PRO A 317 17.22 -12.70 -6.97
CA PRO A 317 17.83 -12.97 -5.68
C PRO A 317 16.96 -12.55 -4.49
N ARG A 318 16.52 -13.53 -3.70
CA ARG A 318 15.69 -13.34 -2.50
C ARG A 318 16.47 -13.63 -1.21
N LYS A 319 16.11 -12.91 -0.15
CA LYS A 319 16.55 -13.13 1.23
C LYS A 319 15.54 -14.03 1.94
N ASN A 320 16.02 -14.93 2.78
CA ASN A 320 15.14 -15.80 3.58
C ASN A 320 14.65 -15.03 4.81
N ALA A 321 13.34 -14.81 4.91
CA ALA A 321 12.73 -14.05 5.99
C ALA A 321 12.91 -14.75 7.35
N THR A 322 12.70 -16.06 7.41
CA THR A 322 12.90 -16.87 8.63
C THR A 322 14.35 -16.80 9.09
N LEU A 323 15.31 -16.89 8.17
CA LEU A 323 16.74 -16.73 8.50
C LEU A 323 17.01 -15.34 9.10
N ALA A 324 16.43 -14.28 8.54
CA ALA A 324 16.55 -12.94 9.11
C ALA A 324 16.03 -12.89 10.55
N GLY A 325 14.86 -13.49 10.81
CA GLY A 325 14.32 -13.63 12.17
C GLY A 325 15.24 -14.41 13.11
N VAL A 326 15.77 -15.55 12.68
CA VAL A 326 16.69 -16.38 13.46
C VAL A 326 17.98 -15.63 13.80
N LEU A 327 18.56 -14.91 12.83
CA LEU A 327 19.73 -14.06 13.06
C LEU A 327 19.46 -13.00 14.12
N SER A 328 18.31 -12.32 14.05
CA SER A 328 17.91 -11.31 15.05
C SER A 328 17.54 -11.88 16.41
N ALA A 329 17.08 -13.13 16.47
CA ALA A 329 16.86 -13.83 17.73
C ALA A 329 18.19 -14.16 18.42
N ALA A 330 19.20 -14.58 17.65
CA ALA A 330 20.53 -14.90 18.17
C ALA A 330 21.30 -13.64 18.58
N ILE A 331 21.29 -12.61 17.72
CA ILE A 331 21.99 -11.34 17.92
C ILE A 331 21.03 -10.22 17.53
N PRO A 332 20.53 -9.42 18.50
CA PRO A 332 19.60 -8.34 18.19
C PRO A 332 20.11 -7.44 17.05
N GLY A 333 19.26 -7.17 16.06
CA GLY A 333 19.58 -6.37 14.88
C GLY A 333 20.27 -7.09 13.72
N ALA A 334 20.79 -8.31 13.89
CA ALA A 334 21.56 -8.98 12.84
C ALA A 334 20.72 -9.31 11.59
N GLY A 335 19.44 -9.65 11.75
CA GLY A 335 18.52 -9.87 10.64
C GLY A 335 18.20 -8.61 9.84
N GLN A 336 18.13 -7.45 10.49
CA GLN A 336 17.97 -6.15 9.82
C GLN A 336 19.22 -5.81 9.00
N VAL A 337 20.43 -6.09 9.53
CA VAL A 337 21.68 -5.97 8.77
C VAL A 337 21.68 -6.91 7.56
N TYR A 338 21.23 -8.16 7.74
CA TYR A 338 21.08 -9.13 6.65
C TYR A 338 20.12 -8.66 5.54
N ALA A 339 19.07 -7.91 5.92
CA ALA A 339 18.11 -7.26 5.03
C ALA A 339 18.59 -5.89 4.50
N GLY A 340 19.83 -5.48 4.77
CA GLY A 340 20.42 -4.22 4.28
C GLY A 340 20.03 -2.97 5.07
N ARG A 341 19.33 -3.12 6.21
CA ARG A 341 18.95 -2.02 7.11
C ARG A 341 19.95 -1.88 8.26
N THR A 342 21.20 -1.56 7.93
CA THR A 342 22.30 -1.58 8.91
C THR A 342 22.10 -0.61 10.08
N ARG A 343 21.51 0.57 9.83
CA ARG A 343 21.26 1.55 10.90
C ARG A 343 20.19 1.08 11.89
N ASP A 344 19.10 0.47 11.38
CA ASP A 344 18.05 -0.11 12.21
C ASP A 344 18.62 -1.28 13.01
N GLY A 345 19.43 -2.14 12.37
CA GLY A 345 20.10 -3.26 13.03
C GLY A 345 21.03 -2.83 14.16
N LEU A 346 21.89 -1.84 13.94
CA LEU A 346 22.80 -1.33 14.98
C LEU A 346 22.04 -0.78 16.20
N ARG A 347 20.88 -0.16 15.98
CA ARG A 347 20.04 0.36 17.08
C ARG A 347 19.42 -0.75 17.90
N HIS A 348 18.88 -1.78 17.26
CA HIS A 348 18.41 -2.96 17.96
C HIS A 348 19.53 -3.62 18.74
N PHE A 349 20.72 -3.77 18.14
CA PHE A 349 21.88 -4.32 18.84
C PHE A 349 22.22 -3.55 20.13
N VAL A 350 22.29 -2.22 20.06
CA VAL A 350 22.60 -1.39 21.22
C VAL A 350 21.46 -1.36 22.23
N PHE A 351 20.23 -1.07 21.79
CA PHE A 351 19.08 -0.88 22.66
C PHE A 351 18.66 -2.19 23.33
N ASP A 352 18.42 -3.24 22.56
CA ASP A 352 18.01 -4.54 23.10
C ASP A 352 19.18 -5.19 23.86
N GLY A 353 20.42 -5.04 23.38
CA GLY A 353 21.61 -5.53 24.05
C GLY A 353 21.78 -4.95 25.46
N LEU A 354 21.61 -3.63 25.62
CA LEU A 354 21.67 -2.97 26.94
C LEU A 354 20.55 -3.42 27.87
N LEU A 355 19.31 -3.54 27.36
CA LEU A 355 18.18 -4.00 28.17
C LEU A 355 18.37 -5.45 28.64
N ILE A 356 18.73 -6.36 27.72
CA ILE A 356 18.97 -7.77 28.04
C ILE A 356 20.13 -7.92 29.03
N TYR A 357 21.21 -7.15 28.84
CA TYR A 357 22.33 -7.12 29.79
C TYR A 357 21.89 -6.66 31.18
N THR A 358 21.06 -5.62 31.25
CA THR A 358 20.54 -5.10 32.53
C THR A 358 19.64 -6.11 33.23
N VAL A 359 18.76 -6.80 32.48
CA VAL A 359 17.95 -7.91 33.00
C VAL A 359 18.86 -9.00 33.57
N TYR A 360 19.86 -9.43 32.82
CA TYR A 360 20.84 -10.42 33.26
C TYR A 360 21.56 -9.97 34.54
N TRP A 361 22.00 -8.71 34.60
CA TRP A 361 22.68 -8.14 35.75
C TRP A 361 21.78 -8.12 37.00
N LEU A 362 20.51 -7.72 36.87
CA LEU A 362 19.55 -7.71 37.97
C LEU A 362 19.31 -9.10 38.56
N PHE A 363 19.19 -10.12 37.70
CA PHE A 363 19.08 -11.51 38.18
C PHE A 363 20.36 -12.02 38.83
N ARG A 364 21.54 -11.58 38.34
CA ARG A 364 22.83 -11.93 38.93
C ARG A 364 23.01 -11.35 40.34
N GLU A 365 22.52 -10.13 40.57
CA GLU A 365 22.53 -9.45 41.88
C GLU A 365 21.35 -9.87 42.78
N GLU A 366 20.67 -10.97 42.45
CA GLU A 366 19.51 -11.51 43.19
C GLU A 366 18.33 -10.53 43.33
N ASN A 367 18.31 -9.45 42.54
CA ASN A 367 17.18 -8.53 42.45
C ASN A 367 16.13 -9.08 41.49
N TYR A 368 15.45 -10.14 41.91
CA TYR A 368 14.45 -10.84 41.09
C TYR A 368 13.29 -9.93 40.70
N THR A 369 12.80 -9.09 41.61
CA THR A 369 11.67 -8.18 41.34
C THR A 369 12.03 -7.20 40.22
N GLY A 370 13.18 -6.55 40.30
CA GLY A 370 13.67 -5.68 39.23
C GLY A 370 13.90 -6.44 37.93
N GLY A 371 14.52 -7.62 38.00
CA GLY A 371 14.78 -8.49 36.85
C GLY A 371 13.51 -8.86 36.09
N TYR A 372 12.46 -9.28 36.78
CA TYR A 372 11.18 -9.63 36.17
C TYR A 372 10.43 -8.43 35.57
N LEU A 373 10.40 -7.30 36.27
CA LEU A 373 9.76 -6.08 35.77
C LEU A 373 10.43 -5.60 34.48
N LEU A 374 11.76 -5.55 34.48
CA LEU A 374 12.52 -5.12 33.31
C LEU A 374 12.44 -6.15 32.17
N ALA A 375 12.44 -7.45 32.48
CA ALA A 375 12.26 -8.50 31.48
C ALA A 375 10.89 -8.37 30.78
N GLY A 376 9.82 -8.14 31.54
CA GLY A 376 8.49 -7.89 30.98
C GLY A 376 8.44 -6.67 30.06
N PHE A 377 9.14 -5.59 30.42
CA PHE A 377 9.27 -4.41 29.56
C PHE A 377 10.14 -4.66 28.32
N THR A 378 11.19 -5.48 28.43
CA THR A 378 12.17 -5.75 27.34
C THR A 378 11.61 -6.72 26.31
N LEU A 379 10.72 -7.63 26.71
CA LEU A 379 10.23 -8.71 25.87
C LEU A 379 9.58 -8.22 24.56
N PRO A 380 8.71 -7.19 24.55
CA PRO A 380 8.14 -6.67 23.30
C PRO A 380 9.18 -6.09 22.34
N PHE A 381 10.26 -5.48 22.84
CA PHE A 381 11.33 -4.93 21.99
C PHE A 381 12.16 -6.06 21.36
N TYR A 382 12.52 -7.07 22.14
CA TYR A 382 13.24 -8.24 21.63
C TYR A 382 12.39 -9.02 20.60
N ALA A 383 11.11 -9.26 20.90
CA ALA A 383 10.19 -9.87 19.95
C ALA A 383 9.99 -9.00 18.70
N GLY A 384 9.89 -7.68 18.88
CA GLY A 384 9.73 -6.70 17.82
C GLY A 384 10.90 -6.72 16.84
N ASN A 385 12.12 -6.80 17.36
CA ASN A 385 13.35 -6.98 16.59
C ASN A 385 13.30 -8.23 15.67
N ILE A 386 12.77 -9.36 16.16
CA ILE A 386 12.68 -10.60 15.37
C ILE A 386 11.64 -10.45 14.25
N VAL A 387 10.45 -9.96 14.58
CA VAL A 387 9.37 -9.74 13.60
C VAL A 387 9.77 -8.69 12.56
N GLY A 388 10.38 -7.59 13.01
CA GLY A 388 10.90 -6.51 12.17
C GLY A 388 12.00 -6.98 11.22
N ALA A 389 12.86 -7.92 11.64
CA ALA A 389 13.87 -8.52 10.77
C ALA A 389 13.26 -9.36 9.64
N ARG A 390 12.28 -10.22 9.94
CA ARG A 390 11.55 -11.01 8.93
C ARG A 390 10.92 -10.08 7.89
N ARG A 391 10.19 -9.07 8.37
CA ARG A 391 9.50 -8.09 7.52
C ARG A 391 10.47 -7.28 6.67
N SER A 392 11.64 -6.93 7.21
CA SER A 392 12.67 -6.20 6.45
C SER A 392 13.19 -7.02 5.27
N ALA A 393 13.34 -8.35 5.43
CA ALA A 393 13.73 -9.24 4.34
C ALA A 393 12.61 -9.40 3.29
N GLU A 394 11.35 -9.49 3.73
CA GLU A 394 10.16 -9.54 2.83
C GLU A 394 10.05 -8.26 2.00
N ILE A 395 10.11 -7.09 2.64
CA ILE A 395 10.05 -5.79 1.95
C ILE A 395 11.19 -5.65 0.93
N LEU A 396 12.40 -6.11 1.26
CA LEU A 396 13.52 -6.10 0.31
C LEU A 396 13.25 -7.01 -0.89
N ASN A 397 12.68 -8.19 -0.67
CA ASN A 397 12.33 -9.12 -1.74
C ASN A 397 11.23 -8.55 -2.65
N ASP A 398 10.19 -7.97 -2.07
CA ASP A 398 9.09 -7.33 -2.79
C ASP A 398 9.62 -6.14 -3.60
N ARG A 399 10.46 -5.28 -3.00
CA ARG A 399 11.10 -4.17 -3.71
C ARG A 399 11.89 -4.64 -4.93
N ARG A 400 12.75 -5.67 -4.78
CA ARG A 400 13.53 -6.22 -5.89
C ARG A 400 12.65 -6.79 -7.00
N ARG A 401 11.57 -7.48 -6.62
CA ARG A 401 10.58 -8.00 -7.55
C ARG A 401 9.94 -6.87 -8.36
N LEU A 402 9.41 -5.86 -7.67
CA LEU A 402 8.71 -4.73 -8.30
C LEU A 402 9.65 -3.89 -9.17
N GLU A 403 10.89 -3.67 -8.75
CA GLU A 403 11.91 -2.98 -9.56
C GLU A 403 12.25 -3.76 -10.85
N CYS A 404 12.24 -5.10 -10.81
CA CYS A 404 12.42 -5.92 -12.02
C CYS A 404 11.22 -5.82 -12.96
N VAL A 405 10.00 -5.96 -12.43
CA VAL A 405 8.77 -5.84 -13.25
C VAL A 405 8.64 -4.45 -13.85
N SER A 406 8.93 -3.40 -13.08
CA SER A 406 8.97 -2.01 -13.56
C SER A 406 9.96 -1.84 -14.71
N ARG A 407 11.18 -2.37 -14.59
CA ARG A 407 12.18 -2.34 -15.67
C ARG A 407 11.70 -3.06 -16.92
N TRP A 408 11.08 -4.23 -16.77
CA TRP A 408 10.55 -4.96 -17.91
C TRP A 408 9.43 -4.20 -18.62
N LEU A 409 8.59 -3.48 -17.88
CA LEU A 409 7.56 -2.62 -18.47
C LEU A 409 8.15 -1.44 -19.24
N ASP A 410 9.17 -0.77 -18.71
CA ASP A 410 9.86 0.30 -19.46
C ASP A 410 10.46 -0.22 -20.77
N GLU A 411 10.99 -1.45 -20.76
CA GLU A 411 11.54 -2.08 -21.95
C GLU A 411 10.46 -2.46 -22.97
N THR A 412 9.19 -2.59 -22.55
CA THR A 412 8.05 -2.77 -23.47
C THR A 412 7.58 -1.46 -24.10
N SER A 413 7.70 -0.32 -23.42
CA SER A 413 7.29 0.98 -23.97
C SER A 413 8.35 1.58 -24.89
N ALA A 414 9.62 1.20 -24.73
CA ALA A 414 10.73 1.61 -25.60
C ALA A 414 10.84 0.81 -26.92
N ARG A 415 10.03 -0.23 -27.12
CA ARG A 415 10.08 -1.16 -28.27
C ARG A 415 8.73 -1.22 -28.98
#